data_AF-A0A031LQ17-F1
#
_entry.id   AF-A0A031LQ17-F1
#
_cell.length_a   1.000
_cell.length_b   1.000
_cell.length_c   1.000
_cell.angle_alpha   90.00
_cell.angle_beta   90.00
_cell.angle_gamma   90.00
#
_symmetry.space_group_name_H-M   'P 1'
#
loop_
_entity.id
_entity.type
_entity.pdbx_description
1 polymer ?
#
loop_
_entity_poly.entity_id
_entity_poly.type
_entity_poly.pdbx_seq_one_letter_code
_entity_poly.pdbx_strand_id
1 'polypeptide(L)'
;MKALVEYYEPLTIKVGQVDLLALKKIQEEEKDIEDTKADDIFSERKVTIVKAKDNVSINSKLDVMYKFPFPVKVYRIGLPKIEGNDVKIEYTPVVIDYPIIGVNLFLSKEVPFILLDADDGTHIISESNLKEMTAIVEKNKNKEKIKVKKKRAKRSSKKRKIKGKSSRKGRRV
;
A
#
# COMPACT_ATOMS: atom_id res chain seq x y z
N MET A 1 25.23 -7.65 0.89
CA MET A 1 24.38 -8.70 0.26
C MET A 1 24.21 -8.33 -1.19
N LYS A 2 24.06 -9.32 -2.09
CA LYS A 2 23.75 -9.01 -3.49
C LYS A 2 22.35 -8.40 -3.58
N ALA A 3 22.28 -7.19 -4.10
CA ALA A 3 21.04 -6.49 -4.39
C ALA A 3 21.03 -6.09 -5.87
N LEU A 4 19.84 -6.15 -6.44
CA LEU A 4 19.61 -5.83 -7.84
C LEU A 4 19.15 -4.38 -7.94
N VAL A 5 19.93 -3.56 -8.61
CA VAL A 5 19.67 -2.13 -8.79
C VAL A 5 19.20 -1.90 -10.22
N GLU A 6 17.96 -1.44 -10.36
CA GLU A 6 17.37 -1.08 -11.64
C GLU A 6 17.32 0.44 -11.77
N TYR A 7 17.79 0.93 -12.92
CA TYR A 7 17.78 2.35 -13.27
C TYR A 7 16.71 2.62 -14.32
N TYR A 8 15.83 3.57 -14.03
CA TYR A 8 14.74 3.98 -14.92
C TYR A 8 14.82 5.46 -15.30
N GLU A 9 14.42 5.75 -16.53
CA GLU A 9 14.15 7.12 -17.01
C GLU A 9 12.66 7.44 -16.82
N PRO A 10 12.31 8.56 -16.17
CA PRO A 10 10.93 9.01 -16.09
C PRO A 10 10.46 9.60 -17.44
N LEU A 11 9.29 9.17 -17.91
CA LEU A 11 8.64 9.66 -19.12
C LEU A 11 7.22 10.13 -18.79
N THR A 12 6.88 11.35 -19.17
CA THR A 12 5.52 11.88 -18.98
C THR A 12 4.66 11.52 -20.18
N ILE A 13 3.51 10.90 -19.93
CA ILE A 13 2.57 10.46 -20.96
C ILE A 13 1.20 11.06 -20.67
N LYS A 14 0.65 11.77 -21.65
CA LYS A 14 -0.65 12.44 -21.52
C LYS A 14 -1.77 11.51 -21.93
N VAL A 15 -2.74 11.28 -21.05
CA VAL A 15 -3.95 10.53 -21.32
C VAL A 15 -5.15 11.40 -20.93
N GLY A 16 -5.77 12.03 -21.94
CA GLY A 16 -6.85 12.98 -21.71
C GLY A 16 -6.38 14.21 -20.93
N GLN A 17 -6.94 14.42 -19.74
CA GLN A 17 -6.60 15.52 -18.83
C GLN A 17 -5.58 15.12 -17.74
N VAL A 18 -5.03 13.90 -17.82
CA VAL A 18 -4.14 13.33 -16.81
C VAL A 18 -2.76 13.09 -17.41
N ASP A 19 -1.73 13.55 -16.73
CA ASP A 19 -0.33 13.32 -17.08
C ASP A 19 0.22 12.17 -16.21
N LEU A 20 0.45 11.01 -16.81
CA LEU A 20 1.03 9.84 -16.13
C LEU A 20 2.55 9.89 -16.22
N LEU A 21 3.24 9.54 -15.14
CA LEU A 21 4.69 9.41 -15.13
C LEU A 21 5.09 7.93 -15.21
N ALA A 22 5.48 7.51 -16.40
CA ALA A 22 5.94 6.17 -16.71
C ALA A 22 7.44 6.01 -16.49
N LEU A 23 7.88 4.77 -16.25
CA LEU A 23 9.28 4.42 -16.03
C LEU A 23 9.80 3.53 -17.17
N LYS A 24 10.79 4.04 -17.91
CA LYS A 24 11.50 3.26 -18.94
C LYS A 24 12.78 2.68 -18.37
N LYS A 25 12.91 1.35 -18.36
CA LYS A 25 14.12 0.67 -17.86
C LYS A 25 15.32 0.99 -18.77
N ILE A 26 16.42 1.43 -18.19
CA ILE A 26 17.68 1.71 -18.90
C ILE A 26 18.68 0.59 -18.64
N GLN A 27 18.91 0.30 -17.36
CA GLN A 27 20.03 -0.51 -16.92
C GLN A 27 19.68 -1.30 -15.67
N GLU A 28 20.35 -2.43 -15.50
CA GLU A 28 20.25 -3.32 -14.37
C GLU A 28 21.66 -3.73 -13.95
N GLU A 29 21.96 -3.59 -12.66
CA GLU A 29 23.27 -3.90 -12.09
C GLU A 29 23.10 -4.71 -10.79
N GLU A 30 23.90 -5.75 -10.63
CA GLU A 30 24.04 -6.42 -9.33
C GLU A 30 25.13 -5.71 -8.52
N LYS A 31 24.79 -5.22 -7.34
CA LYS A 31 25.75 -4.61 -6.42
C LYS A 31 25.68 -5.28 -5.06
N ASP A 32 26.85 -5.46 -4.45
CA ASP A 32 26.94 -5.84 -3.04
C ASP A 32 26.69 -4.60 -2.18
N ILE A 33 25.49 -4.52 -1.61
CA ILE A 33 25.04 -3.37 -0.82
C ILE A 33 24.84 -3.84 0.64
N GLU A 34 25.23 -2.98 1.58
CA GLU A 34 24.90 -3.12 3.01
C GLU A 34 23.50 -2.55 3.24
N ASP A 35 22.64 -3.23 4.01
CA ASP A 35 21.21 -2.90 4.16
C ASP A 35 20.94 -1.44 4.57
N THR A 36 21.87 -0.79 5.27
CA THR A 36 21.78 0.60 5.71
C THR A 36 22.00 1.64 4.60
N LYS A 37 22.51 1.25 3.43
CA LYS A 37 22.85 2.16 2.32
C LYS A 37 21.93 2.04 1.10
N ALA A 38 20.89 1.20 1.16
CA ALA A 38 19.97 1.01 0.04
C ALA A 38 19.21 2.31 -0.32
N ASP A 39 18.94 3.16 0.67
CA ASP A 39 18.27 4.45 0.49
C ASP A 39 19.21 5.55 -0.04
N ASP A 40 20.53 5.36 0.08
CA ASP A 40 21.55 6.33 -0.36
C ASP A 40 21.87 6.21 -1.86
N ILE A 41 21.45 5.12 -2.52
CA ILE A 41 21.68 4.90 -3.95
C ILE A 41 20.69 5.76 -4.72
N PHE A 42 21.14 6.98 -4.98
CA PHE A 42 20.38 8.02 -5.65
C PHE A 42 21.07 8.46 -6.93
N SER A 43 20.28 8.79 -7.96
CA SER A 43 20.76 9.37 -9.21
C SER A 43 19.86 10.53 -9.57
N GLU A 44 20.43 11.73 -9.76
CA GLU A 44 19.66 12.99 -9.82
C GLU A 44 18.56 13.03 -10.90
N ARG A 45 18.72 12.29 -11.99
CA ARG A 45 17.78 12.29 -13.13
C ARG A 45 17.13 10.94 -13.39
N LYS A 46 17.36 9.95 -12.53
CA LYS A 46 16.88 8.58 -12.73
C LYS A 46 16.08 8.14 -11.51
N VAL A 47 15.14 7.26 -11.74
CA VAL A 47 14.47 6.53 -10.66
C VAL A 47 15.26 5.26 -10.42
N THR A 48 15.77 5.09 -9.20
CA THR A 48 16.47 3.88 -8.78
C THR A 48 15.55 3.00 -7.97
N ILE A 49 15.40 1.75 -8.39
CA ILE A 49 14.71 0.72 -7.62
C ILE A 49 15.75 -0.28 -7.16
N VAL A 50 15.93 -0.40 -5.85
CA VAL A 50 16.87 -1.33 -5.23
C VAL A 50 16.06 -2.50 -4.67
N LYS A 51 16.24 -3.68 -5.26
CA LYS A 51 15.63 -4.93 -4.82
C LYS A 51 16.65 -5.76 -4.04
N ALA A 52 16.49 -5.79 -2.72
CA ALA A 52 17.19 -6.71 -1.82
C ALA A 52 16.25 -7.87 -1.42
N LYS A 53 16.78 -8.91 -0.77
CA LYS A 53 16.01 -10.13 -0.41
C LYS A 53 14.70 -9.85 0.34
N ASP A 54 14.72 -8.90 1.27
CA ASP A 54 13.57 -8.61 2.15
C ASP A 54 13.04 -7.18 2.01
N ASN A 55 13.70 -6.32 1.22
CA ASN A 55 13.36 -4.90 1.09
C ASN A 55 13.44 -4.45 -0.36
N VAL A 56 12.46 -3.65 -0.78
CA VAL A 56 12.46 -2.91 -2.04
C VAL A 56 12.39 -1.44 -1.69
N SER A 57 13.42 -0.67 -2.04
CA SER A 57 13.44 0.78 -1.88
C SER A 57 13.39 1.47 -3.25
N ILE A 58 12.68 2.60 -3.31
CA ILE A 58 12.52 3.41 -4.53
C ILE A 58 13.00 4.82 -4.22
N ASN A 59 14.13 5.17 -4.79
CA ASN A 59 14.75 6.47 -4.59
C ASN A 59 14.53 7.33 -5.83
N SER A 60 13.82 8.44 -5.65
CA SER A 60 13.53 9.37 -6.75
C SER A 60 13.17 10.77 -6.26
N LYS A 61 13.75 11.81 -6.87
CA LYS A 61 13.28 13.20 -6.74
C LYS A 61 12.37 13.52 -7.93
N LEU A 62 11.16 13.01 -7.89
CA LEU A 62 10.14 13.29 -8.90
C LEU A 62 9.15 14.28 -8.33
N ASP A 63 8.90 15.35 -9.09
CA ASP A 63 7.85 16.30 -8.79
C ASP A 63 6.53 15.76 -9.37
N VAL A 64 5.79 15.03 -8.54
CA VAL A 64 4.50 14.45 -8.89
C VAL A 64 3.46 14.79 -7.83
N MET A 65 2.23 15.09 -8.29
CA MET A 65 1.12 15.42 -7.40
C MET A 65 0.63 14.21 -6.61
N TYR A 66 0.57 13.06 -7.26
CA TYR A 66 0.30 11.78 -6.62
C TYR A 66 1.41 10.78 -6.94
N LYS A 67 2.03 10.20 -5.92
CA LYS A 67 3.07 9.17 -6.06
C LYS A 67 2.55 7.81 -5.56
N PHE A 68 2.68 6.79 -6.39
CA PHE A 68 2.42 5.42 -5.95
C PHE A 68 3.55 4.92 -5.02
N PRO A 69 3.24 4.06 -4.03
CA PRO A 69 4.27 3.44 -3.19
C PRO A 69 5.25 2.59 -4.00
N PHE A 70 4.76 1.90 -5.03
CA PHE A 70 5.54 1.10 -5.97
C PHE A 70 5.09 1.40 -7.41
N PRO A 71 5.94 1.19 -8.43
CA PRO A 71 5.50 1.33 -9.82
C PRO A 71 4.42 0.30 -10.14
N VAL A 72 3.30 0.77 -10.70
CA VAL A 72 2.11 -0.04 -11.00
C VAL A 72 1.76 0.04 -12.47
N LYS A 73 1.09 -0.99 -13.01
CA LYS A 73 0.58 -0.95 -14.39
C LYS A 73 -0.86 -0.43 -14.37
N VAL A 74 -1.09 0.77 -14.89
CA VAL A 74 -2.43 1.35 -15.02
C VAL A 74 -3.07 0.88 -16.32
N TYR A 75 -4.28 0.33 -16.25
CA TYR A 75 -5.02 -0.17 -17.40
C TYR A 75 -6.01 0.85 -17.95
N ARG A 76 -6.69 1.60 -17.09
CA ARG A 76 -7.68 2.60 -17.49
C ARG A 76 -7.85 3.68 -16.44
N ILE A 77 -8.24 4.86 -16.91
CA ILE A 77 -8.53 6.04 -16.10
C ILE A 77 -10.02 6.34 -16.21
N GLY A 78 -10.71 6.38 -15.09
CA GLY A 78 -12.09 6.82 -14.99
C GLY A 78 -12.17 8.29 -14.59
N LEU A 79 -12.77 9.11 -15.44
CA LEU A 79 -13.09 10.50 -15.14
C LEU A 79 -14.59 10.62 -14.84
N PRO A 80 -14.99 11.22 -13.71
CA PRO A 80 -16.38 11.51 -13.44
C PRO A 80 -16.88 12.60 -14.40
N LYS A 81 -18.08 12.38 -14.94
CA LYS A 81 -18.82 13.31 -15.76
C LYS A 81 -20.20 13.51 -15.15
N ILE A 82 -20.53 14.75 -14.86
CA ILE A 82 -21.82 15.14 -14.27
C ILE A 82 -22.82 15.30 -15.41
N GLU A 83 -23.84 14.46 -15.45
CA GLU A 83 -24.96 14.54 -16.39
C GLU A 83 -26.25 14.82 -15.62
N GLY A 84 -26.57 16.10 -15.43
CA GLY A 84 -27.72 16.52 -14.62
C GLY A 84 -27.52 16.19 -13.14
N ASN A 85 -28.35 15.31 -12.59
CA ASN A 85 -28.27 14.84 -11.20
C ASN A 85 -27.49 13.53 -11.05
N ASP A 86 -27.07 12.91 -12.16
CA ASP A 86 -26.36 11.64 -12.16
C ASP A 86 -24.86 11.85 -12.39
N VAL A 87 -24.04 11.02 -11.75
CA VAL A 87 -22.59 10.96 -11.99
C VAL A 87 -22.28 9.69 -12.77
N LYS A 88 -21.77 9.86 -13.99
CA LYS A 88 -21.27 8.75 -14.80
C LYS A 88 -19.75 8.78 -14.82
N ILE A 89 -19.12 7.61 -14.94
CA ILE A 89 -17.66 7.50 -15.03
C ILE A 89 -17.32 7.11 -16.47
N GLU A 90 -16.55 7.95 -17.13
CA GLU A 90 -16.03 7.70 -18.47
C GLU A 90 -14.63 7.09 -18.36
N TYR A 91 -14.45 5.88 -18.86
CA TYR A 91 -13.19 5.16 -18.78
C TYR A 91 -12.37 5.33 -20.08
N THR A 92 -11.15 5.85 -19.93
CA THR A 92 -10.17 5.93 -21.01
C THR A 92 -9.10 4.85 -20.83
N PRO A 93 -8.90 3.94 -21.80
CA PRO A 93 -7.87 2.91 -21.70
C PRO A 93 -6.47 3.49 -21.83
N VAL A 94 -5.53 2.94 -21.06
CA VAL A 94 -4.11 3.31 -21.08
C VAL A 94 -3.36 2.20 -21.82
N VAL A 95 -2.99 2.46 -23.08
CA VAL A 95 -2.28 1.48 -23.93
C VAL A 95 -0.78 1.69 -23.80
N ILE A 96 -0.24 1.44 -22.61
CA ILE A 96 1.17 1.66 -22.28
C ILE A 96 1.71 0.44 -21.53
N ASP A 97 2.87 -0.05 -21.95
CA ASP A 97 3.52 -1.21 -21.32
C ASP A 97 4.50 -0.86 -20.21
N TYR A 98 4.83 0.42 -20.05
CA TYR A 98 5.69 0.91 -18.99
C TYR A 98 4.94 1.03 -17.66
N PRO A 99 5.56 0.65 -16.53
CA PRO A 99 4.99 0.87 -15.21
C PRO A 99 4.98 2.37 -14.86
N ILE A 100 3.97 2.79 -14.10
CA ILE A 100 3.70 4.17 -13.71
C ILE A 100 4.02 4.36 -12.24
N ILE A 101 4.76 5.41 -11.90
CA ILE A 101 5.15 5.72 -10.51
C ILE A 101 4.39 6.90 -9.93
N GLY A 102 3.82 7.75 -10.78
CA GLY A 102 3.11 8.92 -10.33
C GLY A 102 2.19 9.52 -11.37
N VAL A 103 1.37 10.45 -10.91
CA VAL A 103 0.30 11.06 -11.69
C VAL A 103 0.27 12.55 -11.37
N ASN A 104 0.26 13.36 -12.41
CA ASN A 104 0.02 14.78 -12.38
C ASN A 104 -1.37 15.05 -12.95
N LEU A 105 -2.22 15.69 -12.16
CA LEU A 105 -3.62 15.86 -12.49
C LEU A 105 -4.13 17.18 -11.91
N PHE A 106 -4.97 17.85 -12.69
CA PHE A 106 -5.61 19.09 -12.27
C PHE A 106 -7.04 18.76 -11.85
N LEU A 107 -7.29 18.64 -10.55
CA LEU A 107 -8.65 18.51 -10.01
C LEU A 107 -9.34 19.87 -10.08
N SER A 108 -10.60 19.85 -10.48
CA SER A 108 -11.47 21.02 -10.54
C SER A 108 -12.82 20.67 -9.90
N LYS A 109 -13.72 21.66 -9.75
CA LYS A 109 -15.08 21.38 -9.26
C LYS A 109 -15.86 20.43 -10.19
N GLU A 110 -15.51 20.39 -11.47
CA GLU A 110 -16.14 19.52 -12.46
C GLU A 110 -15.59 18.08 -12.39
N VAL A 111 -14.31 17.93 -12.03
CA VAL A 111 -13.62 16.64 -11.87
C VAL A 111 -13.08 16.54 -10.44
N PRO A 112 -13.94 16.22 -9.46
CA PRO A 112 -13.56 16.24 -8.04
C PRO A 112 -12.66 15.07 -7.62
N PHE A 113 -12.68 13.97 -8.37
CA PHE A 113 -11.82 12.81 -8.15
C PHE A 113 -11.57 12.08 -9.47
N ILE A 114 -10.58 11.19 -9.48
CA ILE A 114 -10.21 10.34 -10.61
C ILE A 114 -10.09 8.91 -10.12
N LEU A 115 -10.50 7.96 -10.97
CA LEU A 115 -10.34 6.53 -10.73
C LEU A 115 -9.19 6.01 -11.59
N LEU A 116 -8.25 5.29 -10.99
CA LEU A 116 -7.18 4.60 -11.70
C LEU A 116 -7.30 3.12 -11.43
N ASP A 117 -7.61 2.34 -12.47
CA ASP A 117 -7.58 0.89 -12.37
C ASP A 117 -6.17 0.41 -12.72
N ALA A 118 -5.46 -0.08 -11.71
CA ALA A 118 -4.11 -0.61 -11.80
C ALA A 118 -4.09 -2.11 -11.49
N ASP A 119 -2.91 -2.72 -11.60
CA ASP A 119 -2.64 -4.12 -11.28
C ASP A 119 -2.76 -4.44 -9.80
N ASP A 120 -2.48 -3.48 -8.92
CA ASP A 120 -2.65 -3.60 -7.47
C ASP A 120 -4.07 -3.25 -6.99
N GLY A 121 -4.93 -2.75 -7.87
CA GLY A 121 -6.34 -2.48 -7.61
C GLY A 121 -6.81 -1.13 -8.15
N THR A 122 -8.03 -0.73 -7.75
CA THR A 122 -8.61 0.56 -8.11
C THR A 122 -8.22 1.63 -7.10
N HIS A 123 -7.53 2.67 -7.54
CA HIS A 123 -7.16 3.82 -6.73
C HIS A 123 -8.08 5.00 -7.02
N ILE A 124 -8.59 5.62 -5.96
CA ILE A 124 -9.40 6.84 -6.04
C ILE A 124 -8.52 8.00 -5.61
N ILE A 125 -8.21 8.91 -6.53
CA ILE A 125 -7.42 10.10 -6.24
C ILE A 125 -8.37 11.29 -6.17
N SER A 126 -8.42 11.92 -5.01
CA SER A 126 -9.18 13.14 -4.75
C SER A 126 -8.27 14.18 -4.10
N GLU A 127 -8.79 15.40 -3.90
CA GLU A 127 -8.00 16.49 -3.29
C GLU A 127 -7.44 16.15 -1.90
N SER A 128 -8.10 15.29 -1.12
CA SER A 128 -7.60 14.88 0.20
C SER A 128 -6.30 14.08 0.07
N ASN A 129 -6.21 13.20 -0.92
CA ASN A 129 -5.02 12.40 -1.18
C ASN A 129 -3.81 13.27 -1.54
N LEU A 130 -4.04 14.40 -2.21
CA LEU A 130 -2.97 15.34 -2.59
C LEU A 130 -2.43 16.13 -1.40
N LYS A 131 -3.30 16.51 -0.45
CA LYS A 131 -2.91 17.28 0.74
C LYS A 131 -2.15 16.44 1.77
N GLU A 132 -2.47 15.15 1.85
CA GLU A 132 -1.86 14.19 2.78
C GLU A 132 -0.46 13.72 2.36
N MET A 133 -0.02 13.97 1.12
CA MET A 133 1.30 13.52 0.62
C MET A 133 2.50 14.34 1.10
N THR A 134 2.30 15.29 2.02
CA THR A 134 3.44 15.96 2.68
C THR A 134 4.16 14.98 3.61
N ALA A 135 5.22 14.36 3.06
CA ALA A 135 6.22 13.53 3.72
C ALA A 135 5.67 12.32 4.52
N ILE A 136 5.22 11.28 3.80
CA ILE A 136 5.18 9.94 4.37
C ILE A 136 6.61 9.43 4.47
N VAL A 137 7.31 9.79 5.55
CA VAL A 137 8.45 9.00 6.02
C VAL A 137 7.84 7.75 6.61
N GLU A 138 7.63 6.72 5.78
CA GLU A 138 7.29 5.38 6.27
C GLU A 138 8.50 4.85 7.03
N LYS A 139 8.62 5.22 8.31
CA LYS A 139 9.38 4.41 9.25
C LYS A 139 8.66 3.08 9.30
N ASN A 140 9.21 2.08 8.62
CA ASN A 140 8.81 0.69 8.76
C ASN A 140 8.65 0.39 10.25
N LYS A 141 7.40 0.38 10.73
CA LYS A 141 7.08 -0.15 12.05
C LYS A 141 7.35 -1.64 11.92
N ASN A 142 8.55 -2.05 12.31
CA ASN A 142 8.84 -3.44 12.65
C ASN A 142 7.63 -3.95 13.41
N LYS A 143 6.89 -4.88 12.80
CA LYS A 143 5.76 -5.54 13.43
C LYS A 143 6.31 -6.35 14.59
N GLU A 144 6.54 -5.70 15.73
CA GLU A 144 6.71 -6.40 16.98
C GLU A 144 5.46 -7.26 17.14
N LYS A 145 5.67 -8.58 17.16
CA LYS A 145 4.61 -9.56 17.38
C LYS A 145 3.97 -9.25 18.74
N ILE A 146 2.88 -8.47 18.74
CA ILE A 146 2.06 -8.24 19.92
C ILE A 146 1.59 -9.62 20.37
N LYS A 147 2.21 -10.16 21.43
CA LYS A 147 1.77 -11.39 22.08
C LYS A 147 0.37 -11.12 22.63
N VAL A 148 -0.67 -11.46 21.88
CA VAL A 148 -2.06 -11.42 22.33
C VAL A 148 -2.17 -12.36 23.53
N LYS A 149 -2.15 -11.80 24.74
CA LYS A 149 -2.44 -12.54 25.96
C LYS A 149 -3.87 -13.07 25.85
N LYS A 150 -4.03 -14.36 25.54
CA LYS A 150 -5.34 -15.04 25.56
C LYS A 150 -5.97 -14.83 26.93
N LYS A 151 -7.00 -13.99 27.03
CA LYS A 151 -7.82 -13.84 28.24
C LYS A 151 -8.50 -15.19 28.51
N ARG A 152 -8.06 -15.91 29.53
CA ARG A 152 -8.72 -17.15 29.97
C ARG A 152 -9.99 -16.77 30.73
N ALA A 153 -11.14 -17.30 30.29
CA ALA A 153 -12.38 -17.19 31.04
C ALA A 153 -12.23 -17.87 32.41
N LYS A 154 -12.61 -17.19 33.49
CA LYS A 154 -12.69 -17.78 34.83
C LYS A 154 -13.74 -18.89 34.80
N ARG A 155 -13.33 -20.15 34.90
CA ARG A 155 -14.26 -21.27 35.12
C ARG A 155 -14.93 -21.09 36.49
N SER A 156 -16.23 -20.85 36.52
CA SER A 156 -17.01 -20.86 37.76
C SER A 156 -17.16 -22.30 38.24
N SER A 157 -16.35 -22.69 39.25
CA SER A 157 -16.48 -24.00 39.88
C SER A 157 -17.72 -23.99 40.80
N LYS A 158 -18.86 -24.42 40.27
CA LYS A 158 -20.08 -24.61 41.04
C LYS A 158 -19.91 -25.85 41.94
N LYS A 159 -19.35 -25.67 43.14
CA LYS A 159 -19.28 -26.73 44.17
C LYS A 159 -20.71 -27.13 44.56
N ARG A 160 -21.13 -28.36 44.24
CA ARG A 160 -22.41 -28.93 44.73
C ARG A 160 -22.29 -29.21 46.23
N LYS A 161 -23.27 -28.76 47.02
CA LYS A 161 -23.43 -29.15 48.42
C LYS A 161 -23.86 -30.63 48.48
N ILE A 162 -22.98 -31.50 48.96
CA ILE A 162 -23.29 -32.90 49.25
C ILE A 162 -24.27 -32.93 50.43
N LYS A 163 -25.50 -33.40 50.21
CA LYS A 163 -26.47 -33.65 51.28
C LYS A 163 -26.13 -35.00 51.93
N GLY A 164 -25.37 -34.97 53.03
CA GLY A 164 -25.13 -36.15 53.87
C GLY A 164 -26.19 -36.30 54.95
N LYS A 165 -27.03 -37.34 54.85
CA LYS A 165 -27.82 -38.00 55.92
C LYS A 165 -28.07 -39.44 55.40
N SER A 166 -27.81 -40.55 56.07
CA SER A 166 -27.80 -40.84 57.50
C SER A 166 -26.85 -42.00 57.85
N SER A 167 -26.14 -41.88 58.98
CA SER A 167 -25.69 -43.03 59.75
C SER A 167 -26.91 -43.71 60.37
N ARG A 168 -27.11 -45.00 60.11
CA ARG A 168 -27.93 -45.85 60.99
C ARG A 168 -27.04 -46.94 61.55
N LYS A 169 -26.63 -46.74 62.80
CA LYS A 169 -26.25 -47.81 63.73
C LYS A 169 -27.48 -48.72 63.90
N GLY A 170 -27.39 -49.96 63.42
CA GLY A 170 -28.26 -51.06 63.84
C GLY A 170 -27.42 -52.05 64.65
N ARG A 171 -27.67 -52.10 65.96
CA ARG A 171 -26.96 -52.90 66.96
C ARG A 171 -27.53 -54.33 66.98
N ARG A 172 -26.65 -55.34 67.09
CA ARG A 172 -27.00 -56.73 67.45
C ARG A 172 -27.48 -56.78 68.90
N VAL A 173 -28.66 -57.37 69.13
CA VAL A 173 -28.99 -58.24 70.26
C VAL A 173 -29.78 -59.40 69.66
#